data_AF-A0A538BYK5-F1
#
_entry.id   AF-A0A538BYK5-F1
#
_cell.length_a   1.000
_cell.length_b   1.000
_cell.length_c   1.000
_cell.angle_alpha   90.00
_cell.angle_beta   90.00
_cell.angle_gamma   90.00
#
_symmetry.space_group_name_H-M   'P 1'
#
loop_
_entity.id
_entity.type
_entity.pdbx_description
1 polymer ?
#
loop_
_entity_poly.entity_id
_entity_poly.type
_entity_poly.pdbx_seq_one_letter_code
_entity_poly.pdbx_strand_id
1 'polypeptide(L)'
;MRRLLVSMASILALIGMFAGGTTSASPAPKQAIDALVSEASPTGQHPQNAQNEPALAVDPTRSNVLAAGANDLVDMQPCSQQASTTAGACSFPLGTFNLGVGITGVYFSFDSGHTWIQPEYQGLTAADCDPTVEPCTPHPGPIHTVPNYYENGLRSRSDPGVAFGPAPVNGTFSWDNGSRLYVSTLATNLTDTIIKHGGVNSTFAITVSHIDDVTEERIQDQANWSKPYFVPAHVASSAGLDKEQVWADNASSSPFFGNVYLCYSDFHSFSHGNSFPLKPMVATSTDGGLTWKAHQVAPPHANRTHGAYDACTV
;
A
#
# COMPACT_ATOMS: atom_id res chain seq x y z
N MET A 1 -67.18 -21.78 -23.99
CA MET A 1 -66.40 -22.87 -23.37
C MET A 1 -65.94 -23.81 -24.47
N ARG A 2 -64.60 -24.07 -24.59
CA ARG A 2 -63.95 -25.19 -25.32
C ARG A 2 -64.35 -25.39 -26.81
N ARG A 3 -63.48 -25.44 -27.82
CA ARG A 3 -62.04 -25.70 -27.99
C ARG A 3 -61.63 -25.17 -29.37
N LEU A 4 -60.42 -24.63 -29.47
CA LEU A 4 -59.66 -24.42 -30.72
C LEU A 4 -59.06 -25.75 -31.22
N LEU A 5 -58.62 -25.74 -32.49
CA LEU A 5 -57.89 -26.73 -33.32
C LEU A 5 -58.77 -27.14 -34.52
N VAL A 6 -58.39 -27.09 -35.81
CA VAL A 6 -57.13 -27.13 -36.56
C VAL A 6 -57.46 -26.71 -38.01
N SER A 7 -56.54 -26.07 -38.75
CA SER A 7 -56.10 -26.56 -40.08
C SER A 7 -55.05 -25.69 -40.75
N MET A 8 -53.96 -26.37 -41.12
CA MET A 8 -52.84 -25.95 -41.97
C MET A 8 -53.28 -25.67 -43.41
N ALA A 9 -52.60 -24.73 -44.09
CA ALA A 9 -51.97 -24.90 -45.41
C ALA A 9 -51.35 -23.55 -45.83
N SER A 10 -50.02 -23.43 -45.80
CA SER A 10 -49.13 -23.57 -46.97
C SER A 10 -49.02 -22.27 -47.78
N ILE A 11 -47.84 -21.66 -47.77
CA ILE A 11 -47.14 -21.14 -48.96
C ILE A 11 -45.64 -21.09 -48.62
N LEU A 12 -44.89 -21.92 -49.36
CA LEU A 12 -43.44 -21.79 -49.55
C LEU A 12 -43.13 -20.44 -50.20
N ALA A 13 -42.06 -19.79 -49.74
CA ALA A 13 -40.93 -19.32 -50.56
C ALA A 13 -40.32 -18.04 -49.96
N LEU A 14 -39.07 -18.14 -49.49
CA LEU A 14 -37.95 -17.48 -50.15
C LEU A 14 -36.64 -17.91 -49.47
N ILE A 15 -35.81 -18.62 -50.23
CA ILE A 15 -34.39 -18.76 -49.95
C ILE A 15 -33.78 -17.36 -50.18
N GLY A 16 -33.38 -16.70 -49.10
CA GLY A 16 -32.72 -15.40 -49.12
C GLY A 16 -31.42 -15.49 -48.33
N MET A 17 -30.31 -15.31 -49.03
CA MET A 17 -28.94 -15.29 -48.53
C MET A 17 -28.77 -14.39 -47.29
N PHE A 18 -28.19 -14.93 -46.22
CA PHE A 18 -27.39 -14.15 -45.29
C PHE A 18 -25.99 -14.76 -45.22
N ALA A 19 -25.10 -14.17 -46.01
CA ALA A 19 -23.67 -14.29 -45.84
C ALA A 19 -23.23 -13.50 -44.60
N GLY A 20 -22.23 -14.02 -43.89
CA GLY A 20 -21.29 -13.21 -43.12
C GLY A 20 -21.83 -12.56 -41.85
N GLY A 21 -22.10 -13.37 -40.83
CA GLY A 21 -22.14 -12.90 -39.45
C GLY A 21 -21.13 -13.69 -38.63
N THR A 22 -19.86 -13.30 -38.64
CA THR A 22 -18.93 -13.71 -37.57
C THR A 22 -19.44 -13.08 -36.30
N THR A 23 -20.20 -13.82 -35.50
CA THR A 23 -20.40 -13.47 -34.10
C THR A 23 -19.01 -13.48 -33.47
N SER A 24 -18.45 -12.30 -33.25
CA SER A 24 -17.35 -12.12 -32.31
C SER A 24 -17.89 -12.59 -30.96
N ALA A 25 -17.62 -13.86 -30.62
CA ALA A 25 -17.83 -14.36 -29.30
C ALA A 25 -16.96 -13.48 -28.38
N SER A 26 -17.60 -12.59 -27.62
CA SER A 26 -16.94 -11.96 -26.49
C SER A 26 -16.37 -13.11 -25.65
N PRO A 27 -15.07 -13.09 -25.30
CA PRO A 27 -14.54 -14.08 -24.39
C PRO A 27 -15.44 -14.08 -23.15
N ALA A 28 -15.90 -15.27 -22.76
CA ALA A 28 -16.62 -15.42 -21.51
C ALA A 28 -15.76 -14.77 -20.41
N PRO A 29 -16.36 -14.01 -19.47
CA PRO A 29 -15.59 -13.48 -18.35
C PRO A 29 -14.85 -14.65 -17.71
N LYS A 30 -13.52 -14.57 -17.67
CA LYS A 30 -12.73 -15.54 -16.91
C LYS A 30 -13.30 -15.51 -15.50
N GLN A 31 -13.71 -16.67 -15.02
CA GLN A 31 -14.20 -16.83 -13.66
C GLN A 31 -13.12 -16.27 -12.73
N ALA A 32 -13.51 -15.39 -11.79
CA ALA A 32 -12.58 -14.88 -10.79
C ALA A 32 -11.92 -16.09 -10.11
N ILE A 33 -10.64 -16.30 -10.39
CA ILE A 33 -9.83 -17.27 -9.68
C ILE A 33 -9.38 -16.59 -8.40
N ASP A 34 -9.52 -17.26 -7.26
CA ASP A 34 -8.88 -16.80 -6.03
C ASP A 34 -7.37 -16.77 -6.29
N ALA A 35 -6.77 -15.58 -6.36
CA ALA A 35 -5.35 -15.38 -6.56
C ALA A 35 -4.70 -15.01 -5.22
N LEU A 36 -3.55 -15.62 -4.92
CA LEU A 36 -2.74 -15.25 -3.77
C LEU A 36 -2.02 -13.94 -4.07
N VAL A 37 -2.13 -12.95 -3.17
CA VAL A 37 -1.48 -11.63 -3.34
C VAL A 37 -0.10 -11.61 -2.69
N SER A 38 0.01 -12.06 -1.43
CA SER A 38 1.28 -12.25 -0.73
C SER A 38 1.85 -13.62 -1.08
N GLU A 39 2.65 -13.69 -2.14
CA GLU A 39 3.22 -14.93 -2.65
C GLU A 39 4.53 -15.34 -1.95
N ALA A 40 5.20 -14.40 -1.27
CA ALA A 40 6.45 -14.68 -0.57
C ALA A 40 6.26 -15.09 0.90
N SER A 41 5.03 -15.02 1.42
CA SER A 41 4.71 -15.45 2.78
C SER A 41 5.22 -16.87 3.08
N PRO A 42 5.87 -17.11 4.23
CA PRO A 42 6.39 -18.43 4.57
C PRO A 42 5.27 -19.46 4.65
N THR A 43 5.57 -20.70 4.24
CA THR A 43 4.61 -21.81 4.34
C THR A 43 4.93 -22.71 5.53
N GLY A 44 3.91 -23.01 6.35
CA GLY A 44 4.03 -23.98 7.45
C GLY A 44 4.59 -23.43 8.77
N GLN A 45 4.88 -22.13 8.86
CA GLN A 45 5.31 -21.44 10.09
C GLN A 45 4.66 -20.05 10.17
N HIS A 46 4.16 -19.64 11.34
CA HIS A 46 3.68 -18.25 11.53
C HIS A 46 4.90 -17.31 11.59
N PRO A 47 4.89 -16.11 10.98
CA PRO A 47 3.72 -15.39 10.46
C PRO A 47 3.34 -15.62 8.99
N GLN A 48 3.04 -16.87 8.61
CA GLN A 48 2.18 -17.17 7.46
C GLN A 48 0.83 -16.44 7.53
N ASN A 49 0.45 -15.80 6.42
CA ASN A 49 -0.83 -15.10 6.22
C ASN A 49 -1.11 -13.99 7.26
N ALA A 50 -0.07 -13.30 7.72
CA ALA A 50 -0.21 -12.24 8.71
C ALA A 50 -0.32 -10.85 8.06
N GLN A 51 -1.13 -10.74 7.00
CA GLN A 51 -1.39 -9.47 6.33
C GLN A 51 -2.61 -8.76 6.92
N ASN A 52 -2.53 -7.44 7.11
CA ASN A 52 -3.69 -6.63 7.50
C ASN A 52 -3.62 -5.22 6.90
N GLU A 53 -4.73 -4.49 6.99
CA GLU A 53 -4.84 -3.09 6.56
C GLU A 53 -4.41 -2.85 5.09
N PRO A 54 -5.05 -3.53 4.13
CA PRO A 54 -4.63 -3.45 2.75
C PRO A 54 -5.04 -2.13 2.07
N ALA A 55 -4.25 -1.73 1.09
CA ALA A 55 -4.59 -0.71 0.10
C ALA A 55 -4.40 -1.26 -1.32
N LEU A 56 -5.15 -0.71 -2.27
CA LEU A 56 -5.13 -1.11 -3.68
C LEU A 56 -5.27 0.12 -4.58
N ALA A 57 -4.46 0.18 -5.62
CA ALA A 57 -4.55 1.17 -6.69
C ALA A 57 -4.53 0.49 -8.06
N VAL A 58 -5.28 1.07 -8.99
CA VAL A 58 -5.29 0.70 -10.41
C VAL A 58 -4.65 1.84 -11.19
N ASP A 59 -3.73 1.54 -12.11
CA ASP A 59 -3.17 2.55 -13.00
C ASP A 59 -4.27 3.06 -13.96
N PRO A 60 -4.61 4.37 -13.93
CA PRO A 60 -5.68 4.92 -14.75
C PRO A 60 -5.38 4.90 -16.25
N THR A 61 -4.10 4.78 -16.65
CA THR A 61 -3.67 4.68 -18.06
C THR A 61 -3.53 3.25 -18.54
N ARG A 62 -3.39 2.29 -17.60
CA ARG A 62 -3.18 0.86 -17.86
C ARG A 62 -4.01 0.05 -16.88
N SER A 63 -5.30 -0.13 -17.17
CA SER A 63 -6.25 -0.74 -16.22
C SER A 63 -5.95 -2.20 -15.85
N ASN A 64 -5.04 -2.87 -16.55
CA ASN A 64 -4.52 -4.19 -16.20
C ASN A 64 -3.39 -4.16 -15.15
N VAL A 65 -2.87 -2.98 -14.83
CA VAL A 65 -1.78 -2.76 -13.87
C VAL A 65 -2.36 -2.32 -12.53
N LEU A 66 -2.14 -3.15 -11.52
CA LEU A 66 -2.57 -2.93 -10.15
C LEU A 66 -1.34 -2.93 -9.24
N ALA A 67 -1.40 -2.12 -8.20
CA ALA A 67 -0.48 -2.18 -7.07
C ALA A 67 -1.28 -2.30 -5.78
N ALA A 68 -0.82 -3.14 -4.87
CA ALA A 68 -1.39 -3.28 -3.54
C ALA A 68 -0.30 -3.11 -2.49
N GLY A 69 -0.71 -2.73 -1.29
CA GLY A 69 0.13 -2.76 -0.10
C GLY A 69 -0.66 -3.32 1.08
N ALA A 70 0.05 -3.91 2.04
CA ALA A 70 -0.53 -4.35 3.31
C ALA A 70 0.56 -4.30 4.39
N ASN A 71 0.15 -4.25 5.66
CA ASN A 71 1.04 -4.64 6.74
C ASN A 71 1.37 -6.12 6.50
N ASP A 72 2.61 -6.47 6.21
CA ASP A 72 3.04 -7.83 5.85
C ASP A 72 4.23 -8.23 6.71
N LEU A 73 4.07 -9.29 7.50
CA LEU A 73 5.12 -9.81 8.39
C LEU A 73 6.04 -10.83 7.69
N VAL A 74 5.99 -10.93 6.36
CA VAL A 74 6.79 -11.86 5.53
C VAL A 74 8.28 -11.88 5.87
N ASP A 75 8.87 -10.73 6.18
CA ASP A 75 10.31 -10.61 6.46
C ASP A 75 10.67 -10.78 7.94
N MET A 76 9.65 -10.99 8.79
CA MET A 76 9.83 -11.14 10.24
C MET A 76 10.32 -12.53 10.61
N GLN A 77 10.91 -12.63 11.80
CA GLN A 77 11.26 -13.91 12.40
C GLN A 77 10.03 -14.83 12.50
N PRO A 78 10.15 -16.13 12.13
CA PRO A 78 9.16 -17.14 12.45
C PRO A 78 8.91 -17.23 13.96
N CYS A 79 7.66 -17.37 14.41
CA CYS A 79 7.33 -17.30 15.83
C CYS A 79 8.22 -18.20 16.66
N SER A 80 8.94 -17.60 17.62
CA SER A 80 9.85 -18.39 18.42
C SER A 80 9.09 -19.35 19.33
N GLN A 81 9.68 -20.52 19.55
CA GLN A 81 9.12 -21.49 20.49
C GLN A 81 9.06 -20.91 21.91
N GLN A 82 10.06 -20.12 22.30
CA GLN A 82 10.12 -19.50 23.60
C GLN A 82 9.00 -18.45 23.78
N ALA A 83 8.84 -17.50 22.87
CA ALA A 83 7.81 -16.46 22.99
C ALA A 83 6.39 -17.04 22.95
N SER A 84 6.17 -18.04 22.08
CA SER A 84 4.85 -18.67 21.94
C SER A 84 4.44 -19.44 23.19
N THR A 85 5.35 -20.24 23.77
CA THR A 85 5.03 -21.08 24.94
C THR A 85 5.04 -20.33 26.27
N THR A 86 5.79 -19.24 26.39
CA THR A 86 5.90 -18.49 27.65
C THR A 86 4.98 -17.27 27.74
N ALA A 87 4.61 -16.67 26.62
CA ALA A 87 3.85 -15.42 26.59
C ALA A 87 2.71 -15.37 25.55
N GLY A 88 2.48 -16.43 24.75
CA GLY A 88 1.45 -16.42 23.72
C GLY A 88 1.72 -15.39 22.61
N ALA A 89 2.99 -15.13 22.31
CA ALA A 89 3.43 -14.14 21.32
C ALA A 89 4.40 -14.77 20.31
N CYS A 90 4.71 -14.05 19.24
CA CYS A 90 5.64 -14.55 18.22
C CYS A 90 7.09 -14.10 18.42
N SER A 91 7.33 -13.00 19.12
CA SER A 91 8.68 -12.57 19.51
C SER A 91 8.62 -11.67 20.75
N PHE A 92 9.77 -11.45 21.38
CA PHE A 92 9.98 -10.42 22.39
C PHE A 92 10.85 -9.26 21.85
N PRO A 93 10.72 -8.05 22.44
CA PRO A 93 9.60 -7.61 23.28
C PRO A 93 8.26 -7.66 22.56
N LEU A 94 7.17 -7.81 23.32
CA LEU A 94 5.81 -7.83 22.76
C LEU A 94 5.56 -6.54 21.97
N GLY A 95 5.15 -6.67 20.70
CA GLY A 95 4.77 -5.55 19.85
C GLY A 95 5.93 -4.80 19.16
N THR A 96 7.18 -5.25 19.32
CA THR A 96 8.36 -4.63 18.67
C THR A 96 9.07 -5.59 17.71
N PHE A 97 8.32 -6.54 17.11
CA PHE A 97 8.76 -7.53 16.12
C PHE A 97 10.05 -7.11 15.41
N ASN A 98 11.10 -7.93 15.54
CA ASN A 98 12.52 -7.67 15.23
C ASN A 98 12.82 -6.25 14.71
N LEU A 99 13.32 -5.40 15.61
CA LEU A 99 13.57 -3.99 15.34
C LEU A 99 14.32 -3.75 14.01
N GLY A 100 13.77 -2.85 13.20
CA GLY A 100 14.35 -2.46 11.91
C GLY A 100 13.85 -3.28 10.71
N VAL A 101 13.23 -4.44 10.91
CA VAL A 101 12.60 -5.22 9.84
C VAL A 101 11.34 -4.50 9.36
N GLY A 102 11.30 -4.17 8.07
CA GLY A 102 10.15 -3.52 7.44
C GLY A 102 8.93 -4.45 7.42
N ILE A 103 7.74 -3.87 7.50
CA ILE A 103 6.48 -4.64 7.39
C ILE A 103 5.46 -4.00 6.46
N THR A 104 5.89 -3.15 5.53
CA THR A 104 5.02 -2.64 4.47
C THR A 104 5.25 -3.44 3.20
N GLY A 105 4.39 -4.44 2.97
CA GLY A 105 4.39 -5.24 1.75
C GLY A 105 3.99 -4.41 0.54
N VAL A 106 4.53 -4.77 -0.63
CA VAL A 106 4.14 -4.19 -1.92
C VAL A 106 3.96 -5.32 -2.94
N TYR A 107 2.84 -5.29 -3.65
CA TYR A 107 2.44 -6.34 -4.58
C TYR A 107 1.98 -5.73 -5.88
N PHE A 108 2.26 -6.40 -6.99
CA PHE A 108 1.93 -5.91 -8.32
C PHE A 108 1.16 -6.96 -9.10
N SER A 109 0.20 -6.52 -9.90
CA SER A 109 -0.42 -7.36 -10.93
C SER A 109 -0.40 -6.62 -12.25
N PHE A 110 -0.09 -7.35 -13.33
CA PHE A 110 -0.06 -6.82 -14.69
C PHE A 110 -1.14 -7.43 -15.58
N ASP A 111 -2.05 -8.20 -15.00
CA ASP A 111 -3.11 -8.92 -15.70
C ASP A 111 -4.50 -8.69 -15.09
N SER A 112 -4.73 -7.55 -14.43
CA SER A 112 -6.00 -7.21 -13.75
C SER A 112 -6.29 -8.05 -12.51
N GLY A 113 -5.25 -8.48 -11.79
CA GLY A 113 -5.37 -9.18 -10.51
C GLY A 113 -5.55 -10.69 -10.61
N HIS A 114 -5.30 -11.32 -11.77
CA HIS A 114 -5.38 -12.78 -11.90
C HIS A 114 -4.11 -13.45 -11.38
N THR A 115 -2.96 -12.81 -11.52
CA THR A 115 -1.71 -13.17 -10.84
C THR A 115 -1.11 -11.95 -10.16
N TRP A 116 -0.31 -12.19 -9.13
CA TRP A 116 0.40 -11.17 -8.38
C TRP A 116 1.89 -11.48 -8.36
N ILE A 117 2.69 -10.45 -8.15
CA ILE A 117 4.14 -10.54 -7.96
C ILE A 117 4.46 -9.77 -6.69
N GLN A 118 5.13 -10.43 -5.75
CA GLN A 118 5.75 -9.80 -4.60
C GLN A 118 7.26 -9.77 -4.84
N PRO A 119 7.85 -8.61 -5.18
CA PRO A 119 9.27 -8.53 -5.52
C PRO A 119 10.18 -8.85 -4.33
N GLU A 120 11.38 -9.33 -4.63
CA GLU A 120 12.48 -9.48 -3.67
C GLU A 120 13.45 -8.30 -3.81
N TYR A 121 13.73 -7.61 -2.71
CA TYR A 121 14.69 -6.51 -2.61
C TYR A 121 15.74 -6.79 -1.53
N GLN A 122 16.62 -5.83 -1.26
CA GLN A 122 17.60 -5.90 -0.17
C GLN A 122 17.24 -4.94 0.97
N GLY A 123 17.40 -5.41 2.20
CA GLY A 123 17.12 -4.63 3.41
C GLY A 123 17.49 -5.40 4.68
N LEU A 124 16.86 -5.06 5.81
CA LEU A 124 16.97 -5.88 7.04
C LEU A 124 15.86 -6.91 7.08
N THR A 125 16.25 -8.16 7.27
CA THR A 125 15.34 -9.31 7.38
C THR A 125 15.64 -10.12 8.63
N ALA A 126 14.62 -10.85 9.09
CA ALA A 126 14.73 -11.90 10.10
C ALA A 126 14.02 -13.18 9.63
N ALA A 127 13.62 -13.28 8.36
CA ALA A 127 12.79 -14.36 7.85
C ALA A 127 13.45 -15.76 7.95
N ASP A 128 14.77 -15.82 7.88
CA ASP A 128 15.57 -17.04 7.94
C ASP A 128 16.06 -17.39 9.36
N CYS A 129 15.60 -16.66 10.38
CA CYS A 129 15.93 -16.94 11.76
C CYS A 129 15.42 -18.31 12.22
N ASP A 130 16.25 -19.03 12.96
CA ASP A 130 15.85 -20.27 13.64
C ASP A 130 14.79 -19.95 14.73
N PRO A 131 13.61 -20.59 14.72
CA PRO A 131 12.55 -20.36 15.70
C PRO A 131 12.92 -20.76 17.14
N THR A 132 14.11 -21.33 17.37
CA THR A 132 14.67 -21.60 18.70
C THR A 132 15.50 -20.45 19.26
N VAL A 133 15.83 -19.43 18.45
CA VAL A 133 16.60 -18.25 18.87
C VAL A 133 15.66 -17.10 19.24
N GLU A 134 15.80 -16.52 20.43
CA GLU A 134 14.94 -15.42 20.90
C GLU A 134 15.71 -14.41 21.78
N PRO A 135 15.70 -13.11 21.46
CA PRO A 135 15.25 -12.50 20.19
C PRO A 135 16.23 -12.78 19.05
N CYS A 136 15.74 -13.00 17.82
CA CYS A 136 16.63 -13.00 16.67
C CYS A 136 17.11 -11.58 16.33
N THR A 137 18.39 -11.46 15.98
CA THR A 137 18.96 -10.21 15.51
C THR A 137 18.81 -10.14 13.99
N PRO A 138 18.09 -9.14 13.45
CA PRO A 138 18.00 -8.92 12.01
C PRO A 138 19.36 -8.70 11.38
N HIS A 139 19.49 -9.08 10.12
CA HIS A 139 20.68 -8.83 9.32
C HIS A 139 20.31 -8.36 7.91
N PRO A 140 21.27 -7.77 7.19
CA PRO A 140 21.09 -7.49 5.77
C PRO A 140 20.79 -8.77 4.99
N GLY A 141 19.82 -8.70 4.08
CA GLY A 141 19.41 -9.81 3.24
C GLY A 141 18.15 -9.51 2.41
N PRO A 142 17.60 -10.55 1.75
CA PRO A 142 16.37 -10.44 0.98
C PRO A 142 15.17 -9.97 1.83
N ILE A 143 14.40 -9.03 1.27
CA ILE A 143 13.14 -8.55 1.84
C ILE A 143 12.04 -8.54 0.77
N HIS A 144 10.78 -8.59 1.19
CA HIS A 144 9.59 -8.56 0.33
C HIS A 144 8.65 -7.37 0.68
N THR A 145 9.24 -6.36 1.29
CA THR A 145 8.63 -5.10 1.70
C THR A 145 9.20 -3.93 0.89
N VAL A 146 8.52 -2.78 0.90
CA VAL A 146 8.95 -1.59 0.15
C VAL A 146 10.42 -1.22 0.48
N PRO A 147 11.29 -1.05 -0.53
CA PRO A 147 12.74 -1.01 -0.30
C PRO A 147 13.25 0.39 0.04
N ASN A 148 14.57 0.51 0.22
CA ASN A 148 15.31 1.74 0.50
C ASN A 148 15.10 2.35 1.90
N TYR A 149 14.38 1.69 2.81
CA TYR A 149 14.21 2.17 4.18
C TYR A 149 15.47 1.94 5.02
N TYR A 150 16.05 0.74 4.98
CA TYR A 150 17.24 0.37 5.76
C TYR A 150 18.43 1.28 5.47
N GLU A 151 18.71 1.54 4.19
CA GLU A 151 19.79 2.40 3.71
C GLU A 151 19.63 3.86 4.15
N ASN A 152 18.39 4.27 4.46
CA ASN A 152 18.06 5.60 4.98
C ASN A 152 17.92 5.61 6.51
N GLY A 153 18.26 4.52 7.21
CA GLY A 153 18.17 4.41 8.66
C GLY A 153 16.74 4.38 9.19
N LEU A 154 15.80 3.94 8.35
CA LEU A 154 14.37 3.86 8.61
C LEU A 154 13.86 2.43 8.50
N ARG A 155 12.68 2.22 9.06
CA ARG A 155 11.87 1.01 8.96
C ARG A 155 10.50 1.39 8.41
N SER A 156 10.04 0.71 7.35
CA SER A 156 8.64 0.80 6.91
C SER A 156 7.77 0.02 7.90
N ARG A 157 6.80 0.67 8.55
CA ARG A 157 6.19 0.15 9.77
C ARG A 157 4.73 -0.24 9.65
N SER A 158 3.87 0.51 8.99
CA SER A 158 2.47 0.07 8.85
C SER A 158 1.66 1.00 7.95
N ASP A 159 0.38 0.70 7.79
CA ASP A 159 -0.65 1.57 7.22
C ASP A 159 -0.42 1.95 5.76
N PRO A 160 -0.05 1.00 4.87
CA PRO A 160 0.26 1.34 3.51
C PRO A 160 -0.90 2.02 2.80
N GLY A 161 -0.59 3.12 2.13
CA GLY A 161 -1.43 3.72 1.11
C GLY A 161 -0.75 3.58 -0.25
N VAL A 162 -1.53 3.34 -1.31
CA VAL A 162 -1.02 3.28 -2.68
C VAL A 162 -1.88 4.11 -3.62
N ALA A 163 -1.25 4.83 -4.56
CA ALA A 163 -1.94 5.58 -5.59
C ALA A 163 -1.10 5.74 -6.85
N PHE A 164 -1.75 5.77 -8.02
CA PHE A 164 -1.12 6.11 -9.29
C PHE A 164 -1.42 7.56 -9.69
N GLY A 165 -0.40 8.26 -10.17
CA GLY A 165 -0.50 9.61 -10.75
C GLY A 165 0.39 9.77 -11.99
N PRO A 166 0.29 10.89 -12.72
CA PRO A 166 1.18 11.16 -13.84
C PRO A 166 2.61 11.38 -13.35
N ALA A 167 3.60 10.87 -14.08
CA ALA A 167 5.00 11.09 -13.73
C ALA A 167 5.45 12.52 -14.10
N PRO A 168 6.19 13.23 -13.22
CA PRO A 168 6.79 14.50 -13.57
C PRO A 168 8.14 14.33 -14.25
N VAL A 169 8.36 15.05 -15.35
CA VAL A 169 9.68 15.23 -15.97
C VAL A 169 9.99 16.73 -15.98
N ASN A 170 11.13 17.11 -15.39
CA ASN A 170 11.54 18.51 -15.24
C ASN A 170 10.44 19.40 -14.62
N GLY A 171 9.72 18.88 -13.63
CA GLY A 171 8.64 19.58 -12.93
C GLY A 171 7.31 19.67 -13.68
N THR A 172 7.19 19.04 -14.86
CA THR A 172 5.94 19.01 -15.64
C THR A 172 5.32 17.62 -15.57
N PHE A 173 4.08 17.53 -15.07
CA PHE A 173 3.29 16.30 -15.04
C PHE A 173 2.66 16.03 -16.41
N SER A 174 2.76 14.79 -16.87
CA SER A 174 2.08 14.30 -18.07
C SER A 174 1.93 12.79 -18.00
N TRP A 175 0.84 12.24 -18.54
CA TRP A 175 0.74 10.79 -18.77
C TRP A 175 1.70 10.31 -19.87
N ASP A 176 2.12 11.20 -20.78
CA ASP A 176 3.15 10.88 -21.79
C ASP A 176 4.53 10.65 -21.16
N ASN A 177 4.75 11.15 -19.93
CA ASN A 177 5.96 10.89 -19.16
C ASN A 177 5.91 9.53 -18.45
N GLY A 178 4.77 8.84 -18.51
CA GLY A 178 4.52 7.63 -17.75
C GLY A 178 3.63 7.83 -16.53
N SER A 179 3.39 6.73 -15.84
CA SER A 179 2.70 6.65 -14.55
C SER A 179 3.71 6.61 -13.40
N ARG A 180 3.38 7.18 -12.26
CA ARG A 180 4.12 7.04 -11.00
C ARG A 180 3.24 6.35 -9.98
N LEU A 181 3.71 5.26 -9.40
CA LEU A 181 3.14 4.69 -8.19
C LEU A 181 3.73 5.40 -6.98
N TYR A 182 2.86 5.85 -6.09
CA TYR A 182 3.18 6.35 -4.75
C TYR A 182 2.82 5.29 -3.72
N VAL A 183 3.71 5.07 -2.75
CA VAL A 183 3.50 4.21 -1.60
C VAL A 183 3.72 5.02 -0.33
N SER A 184 2.68 5.28 0.44
CA SER A 184 2.77 5.86 1.78
C SER A 184 2.85 4.76 2.84
N THR A 185 3.50 5.04 3.97
CA THR A 185 3.56 4.15 5.14
C THR A 185 4.01 4.92 6.38
N LEU A 186 3.62 4.47 7.56
CA LEU A 186 4.24 4.86 8.82
C LEU A 186 5.69 4.38 8.82
N ALA A 187 6.57 5.20 9.38
CA ALA A 187 7.98 4.90 9.48
C ALA A 187 8.49 5.16 10.89
N THR A 188 9.44 4.33 11.32
CA THR A 188 10.25 4.55 12.51
C THR A 188 11.73 4.55 12.12
N ASN A 189 12.62 4.88 13.06
CA ASN A 189 14.02 4.50 12.88
C ASN A 189 14.21 2.99 13.14
N LEU A 190 15.38 2.46 12.80
CA LEU A 190 15.71 1.03 12.93
C LEU A 190 15.60 0.45 14.36
N THR A 191 15.45 1.30 15.38
CA THR A 191 15.39 0.90 16.80
C THR A 191 14.07 1.28 17.45
N ASP A 192 13.09 1.76 16.68
CA ASP A 192 11.82 2.34 17.17
C ASP A 192 12.04 3.43 18.25
N THR A 193 13.13 4.18 18.13
CA THR A 193 13.41 5.37 18.95
C THR A 193 13.16 6.66 18.16
N ILE A 194 13.44 7.82 18.77
CA ILE A 194 13.21 9.12 18.14
C ILE A 194 14.07 9.26 16.87
N ILE A 195 13.42 9.52 15.74
CA ILE A 195 14.06 10.00 14.51
C ILE A 195 14.50 11.45 14.73
N LYS A 196 15.77 11.79 14.45
CA LYS A 196 16.35 13.14 14.66
C LYS A 196 16.98 13.75 13.40
N HIS A 197 16.52 13.34 12.22
CA HIS A 197 17.03 13.81 10.94
C HIS A 197 15.87 14.13 9.99
N GLY A 198 16.17 14.78 8.86
CA GLY A 198 15.15 15.08 7.84
C GLY A 198 13.99 15.96 8.32
N GLY A 199 14.18 16.74 9.39
CA GLY A 199 13.13 17.58 9.98
C GLY A 199 12.19 16.86 10.95
N VAL A 200 12.39 15.56 11.19
CA VAL A 200 11.61 14.75 12.12
C VAL A 200 12.25 14.78 13.51
N ASN A 201 11.41 14.92 14.52
CA ASN A 201 11.74 14.78 15.94
C ASN A 201 10.62 14.00 16.64
N SER A 202 10.30 12.79 16.18
CA SER A 202 9.28 11.91 16.76
C SER A 202 9.71 10.45 16.61
N THR A 203 9.08 9.55 17.36
CA THR A 203 9.25 8.10 17.18
C THR A 203 8.59 7.63 15.88
N PHE A 204 7.51 8.29 15.46
CA PHE A 204 6.77 7.98 14.24
C PHE A 204 6.91 9.11 13.21
N ALA A 205 6.98 8.71 11.94
CA ALA A 205 6.85 9.57 10.78
C ALA A 205 5.86 8.93 9.80
N ILE A 206 5.36 9.68 8.83
CA ILE A 206 4.81 9.10 7.60
C ILE A 206 5.84 9.36 6.52
N THR A 207 6.02 8.41 5.60
CA THR A 207 6.88 8.57 4.44
C THR A 207 6.15 8.19 3.16
N VAL A 208 6.55 8.79 2.05
CA VAL A 208 6.14 8.39 0.69
C VAL A 208 7.37 7.99 -0.10
N SER A 209 7.33 6.79 -0.67
CA SER A 209 8.26 6.32 -1.71
C SER A 209 7.53 6.25 -3.05
N HIS A 210 8.28 6.24 -4.16
CA HIS A 210 7.68 6.13 -5.47
C HIS A 210 8.53 5.34 -6.47
N ILE A 211 7.86 4.78 -7.48
CA ILE A 211 8.46 4.12 -8.63
C ILE A 211 7.69 4.53 -9.91
N ASP A 212 8.43 4.86 -10.97
CA ASP A 212 7.85 5.25 -12.26
C ASP A 212 7.67 4.04 -13.17
N ASP A 213 6.63 4.04 -13.99
CA ASP A 213 6.34 3.09 -15.07
C ASP A 213 6.56 1.63 -14.70
N VAL A 214 5.82 1.17 -13.70
CA VAL A 214 5.92 -0.22 -13.22
C VAL A 214 5.67 -1.20 -14.37
N THR A 215 6.58 -2.16 -14.51
CA THR A 215 6.50 -3.36 -15.37
C THR A 215 7.05 -4.54 -14.58
N GLU A 216 6.80 -5.78 -15.04
CA GLU A 216 7.34 -6.97 -14.38
C GLU A 216 8.86 -6.89 -14.19
N GLU A 217 9.60 -6.37 -15.16
CA GLU A 217 11.05 -6.23 -15.08
C GLU A 217 11.47 -5.09 -14.15
N ARG A 218 10.78 -3.95 -14.23
CA ARG A 218 11.17 -2.74 -13.51
C ARG A 218 11.01 -2.88 -12.00
N ILE A 219 9.97 -3.60 -11.57
CA ILE A 219 9.73 -3.85 -10.14
C ILE A 219 10.74 -4.81 -9.52
N GLN A 220 11.56 -5.52 -10.30
CA GLN A 220 12.61 -6.42 -9.77
C GLN A 220 13.91 -5.68 -9.41
N ASP A 221 14.05 -4.42 -9.81
CA ASP A 221 15.25 -3.63 -9.54
C ASP A 221 14.94 -2.55 -8.51
N GLN A 222 15.46 -2.76 -7.29
CA GLN A 222 15.37 -1.83 -6.17
C GLN A 222 15.85 -0.41 -6.53
N ALA A 223 16.79 -0.25 -7.46
CA ALA A 223 17.29 1.06 -7.86
C ALA A 223 16.24 1.93 -8.58
N ASN A 224 15.15 1.34 -9.07
CA ASN A 224 14.03 2.07 -9.66
C ASN A 224 13.12 2.74 -8.62
N TRP A 225 13.24 2.36 -7.35
CA TRP A 225 12.53 3.01 -6.26
C TRP A 225 13.26 4.26 -5.81
N SER A 226 12.46 5.27 -5.44
CA SER A 226 12.98 6.40 -4.68
C SER A 226 13.41 5.96 -3.28
N LYS A 227 14.19 6.81 -2.62
CA LYS A 227 14.24 6.81 -1.15
C LYS A 227 12.87 7.24 -0.57
N PRO A 228 12.58 6.94 0.70
CA PRO A 228 11.42 7.51 1.38
C PRO A 228 11.56 9.02 1.61
N TYR A 229 10.48 9.77 1.40
CA TYR A 229 10.36 11.20 1.69
C TYR A 229 9.39 11.44 2.85
N PHE A 230 9.79 12.21 3.86
CA PHE A 230 8.94 12.48 5.02
C PHE A 230 7.72 13.34 4.68
N VAL A 231 6.58 12.95 5.26
CA VAL A 231 5.31 13.66 5.19
C VAL A 231 4.76 13.82 6.61
N PRO A 232 4.55 15.05 7.10
CA PRO A 232 5.07 16.30 6.58
C PRO A 232 6.59 16.40 6.70
N ALA A 233 7.19 17.41 6.05
CA ALA A 233 8.63 17.66 6.13
C ALA A 233 9.15 17.99 7.56
N HIS A 234 8.26 18.33 8.49
CA HIS A 234 8.60 18.60 9.88
C HIS A 234 7.60 17.94 10.82
N VAL A 235 8.11 17.07 11.71
CA VAL A 235 7.30 16.35 12.70
C VAL A 235 7.83 16.66 14.09
N ALA A 236 6.96 17.19 14.96
CA ALA A 236 7.32 17.57 16.32
C ALA A 236 7.31 16.36 17.28
N SER A 237 7.99 16.46 18.43
CA SER A 237 8.05 15.40 19.44
C SER A 237 6.75 15.11 20.16
N SER A 238 5.76 15.97 19.95
CA SER A 238 4.41 15.80 20.44
C SER A 238 3.51 15.00 19.51
N ALA A 239 3.94 14.77 18.27
CA ALA A 239 3.13 14.19 17.21
C ALA A 239 3.11 12.67 17.32
N GLY A 240 1.92 12.09 17.30
CA GLY A 240 1.66 10.72 16.88
C GLY A 240 0.94 10.80 15.54
N LEU A 241 1.37 10.03 14.55
CA LEU A 241 0.83 10.09 13.20
C LEU A 241 0.18 8.75 12.89
N ASP A 242 -1.07 8.77 12.44
CA ASP A 242 -1.88 7.62 12.02
C ASP A 242 -3.21 8.20 11.47
N LYS A 243 -4.00 7.64 10.56
CA LYS A 243 -3.71 6.64 9.52
C LYS A 243 -3.67 7.33 8.16
N GLU A 244 -2.57 7.17 7.44
CA GLU A 244 -2.37 7.84 6.18
C GLU A 244 -3.14 7.21 5.02
N GLN A 245 -3.51 8.06 4.07
CA GLN A 245 -3.90 7.64 2.73
C GLN A 245 -3.30 8.61 1.72
N VAL A 246 -2.76 8.07 0.63
CA VAL A 246 -2.21 8.87 -0.48
C VAL A 246 -3.14 8.85 -1.69
N TRP A 247 -3.25 9.98 -2.36
CA TRP A 247 -3.92 10.14 -3.66
C TRP A 247 -3.10 11.05 -4.57
N ALA A 248 -3.11 10.78 -5.87
CA ALA A 248 -2.51 11.67 -6.86
C ALA A 248 -3.59 12.13 -7.84
N ASP A 249 -3.67 13.43 -8.11
CA ASP A 249 -4.63 13.98 -9.06
C ASP A 249 -4.32 13.46 -10.46
N ASN A 250 -5.18 12.57 -10.93
CA ASN A 250 -5.03 11.84 -12.18
C ASN A 250 -5.85 12.44 -13.33
N ALA A 251 -6.59 13.53 -13.09
CA ALA A 251 -7.42 14.16 -14.11
C ALA A 251 -6.63 15.21 -14.89
N SER A 252 -6.32 14.96 -16.17
CA SER A 252 -5.58 15.90 -17.03
C SER A 252 -6.28 17.25 -17.24
N SER A 253 -7.58 17.32 -16.94
CA SER A 253 -8.37 18.56 -16.94
C SER A 253 -8.27 19.36 -15.63
N SER A 254 -7.70 18.78 -14.57
CA SER A 254 -7.58 19.43 -13.28
C SER A 254 -6.54 20.55 -13.31
N PRO A 255 -6.81 21.72 -12.71
CA PRO A 255 -5.79 22.74 -12.49
C PRO A 255 -4.69 22.29 -11.50
N PHE A 256 -4.90 21.15 -10.83
CA PHE A 256 -3.97 20.54 -9.87
C PHE A 256 -3.40 19.21 -10.39
N PHE A 257 -3.52 18.94 -11.69
CA PHE A 257 -3.06 17.70 -12.31
C PHE A 257 -1.64 17.31 -11.87
N GLY A 258 -1.51 16.08 -11.34
CA GLY A 258 -0.27 15.52 -10.81
C GLY A 258 0.10 15.92 -9.38
N ASN A 259 -0.63 16.85 -8.75
CA ASN A 259 -0.46 17.09 -7.32
C ASN A 259 -0.77 15.82 -6.53
N VAL A 260 0.01 15.59 -5.48
CA VAL A 260 -0.12 14.43 -4.60
C VAL A 260 -0.59 14.92 -3.25
N TYR A 261 -1.54 14.20 -2.68
CA TYR A 261 -2.19 14.50 -1.43
C TYR A 261 -2.00 13.32 -0.49
N LEU A 262 -1.72 13.61 0.76
CA LEU A 262 -1.66 12.62 1.82
C LEU A 262 -2.44 13.14 3.00
N CYS A 263 -3.55 12.49 3.34
CA CYS A 263 -4.28 12.80 4.55
C CYS A 263 -3.80 11.90 5.69
N TYR A 264 -3.89 12.37 6.93
CA TYR A 264 -3.55 11.61 8.14
C TYR A 264 -4.13 12.33 9.37
N SER A 265 -4.15 11.65 10.52
CA SER A 265 -4.40 12.29 11.82
C SER A 265 -3.08 12.56 12.55
N ASP A 266 -2.95 13.73 13.16
CA ASP A 266 -1.87 14.07 14.09
C ASP A 266 -2.41 14.12 15.52
N PHE A 267 -2.06 13.10 16.28
CA PHE A 267 -2.34 12.90 17.68
C PHE A 267 -1.36 13.68 18.53
N HIS A 268 -1.84 14.74 19.17
CA HIS A 268 -1.03 15.46 20.13
C HIS A 268 -1.40 15.08 21.55
N SER A 269 -0.45 14.54 22.32
CA SER A 269 -0.70 14.34 23.75
C SER A 269 0.55 14.47 24.61
N PHE A 270 0.51 15.42 25.53
CA PHE A 270 1.35 15.48 26.73
C PHE A 270 0.52 15.31 28.00
N SER A 271 -0.69 14.76 27.87
CA SER A 271 -1.69 14.78 28.93
C SER A 271 -1.57 13.61 29.92
N HIS A 272 -0.56 12.73 29.74
CA HIS A 272 -0.47 11.44 30.44
C HIS A 272 -1.76 10.59 30.30
N GLY A 273 -2.37 10.61 29.10
CA GLY A 273 -3.59 9.85 28.81
C GLY A 273 -4.91 10.56 29.14
N ASN A 274 -4.86 11.80 29.64
CA ASN A 274 -6.07 12.56 30.00
C ASN A 274 -6.81 13.16 28.80
N SER A 275 -6.11 13.46 27.71
CA SER A 275 -6.66 14.00 26.46
C SER A 275 -5.76 13.64 25.27
N PHE A 276 -6.37 13.34 24.14
CA PHE A 276 -5.68 12.91 22.93
C PHE A 276 -6.30 13.64 21.73
N PRO A 277 -6.12 14.97 21.60
CA PRO A 277 -6.65 15.72 20.46
C PRO A 277 -6.08 15.18 19.15
N LEU A 278 -6.98 14.73 18.29
CA LEU A 278 -6.71 14.34 16.91
C LEU A 278 -6.87 15.56 16.02
N LYS A 279 -5.82 15.90 15.29
CA LYS A 279 -5.87 16.93 14.24
C LYS A 279 -5.98 16.24 12.89
N PRO A 280 -7.05 16.47 12.12
CA PRO A 280 -7.10 16.00 10.74
C PRO A 280 -6.19 16.86 9.88
N MET A 281 -5.21 16.23 9.24
CA MET A 281 -4.18 16.87 8.45
C MET A 281 -4.28 16.43 6.98
N VAL A 282 -3.93 17.34 6.07
CA VAL A 282 -3.65 17.04 4.67
C VAL A 282 -2.31 17.64 4.33
N ALA A 283 -1.41 16.82 3.78
CA ALA A 283 -0.19 17.24 3.14
C ALA A 283 -0.36 17.25 1.62
N THR A 284 0.28 18.20 0.96
CA THR A 284 0.27 18.32 -0.50
C THR A 284 1.69 18.46 -1.02
N SER A 285 1.95 17.75 -2.11
CA SER A 285 3.16 17.84 -2.92
C SER A 285 2.78 18.29 -4.33
N THR A 286 3.58 19.21 -4.89
CA THR A 286 3.42 19.71 -6.26
C THR A 286 4.61 19.37 -7.16
N ASP A 287 5.52 18.52 -6.69
CA ASP A 287 6.80 18.21 -7.36
C ASP A 287 7.06 16.70 -7.48
N GLY A 288 6.00 15.89 -7.40
CA GLY A 288 6.08 14.46 -7.59
C GLY A 288 6.39 13.66 -6.33
N GLY A 289 6.08 14.20 -5.15
CA GLY A 289 6.25 13.55 -3.85
C GLY A 289 7.56 13.88 -3.17
N LEU A 290 8.32 14.86 -3.67
CA LEU A 290 9.66 15.18 -3.18
C LEU A 290 9.62 16.17 -2.02
N THR A 291 8.69 17.12 -2.04
CA THR A 291 8.46 18.07 -0.95
C THR A 291 6.99 18.19 -0.58
N TRP A 292 6.73 18.39 0.73
CA TRP A 292 5.38 18.34 1.28
C TRP A 292 5.07 19.52 2.17
N LYS A 293 3.88 20.10 1.99
CA LYS A 293 3.31 21.14 2.86
C LYS A 293 2.04 20.60 3.50
N ALA A 294 1.98 20.62 4.83
CA ALA A 294 0.83 20.13 5.58
C ALA A 294 -0.01 21.24 6.20
N HIS A 295 -1.32 21.01 6.21
CA HIS A 295 -2.33 21.89 6.75
C HIS A 295 -3.34 21.09 7.55
N GLN A 296 -3.76 21.65 8.68
CA GLN A 296 -4.90 21.12 9.42
C GLN A 296 -6.19 21.53 8.71
N VAL A 297 -7.07 20.57 8.41
CA VAL A 297 -8.27 20.80 7.58
C VAL A 297 -9.56 21.00 8.36
N ALA A 298 -9.56 20.64 9.65
CA ALA A 298 -10.68 20.91 10.55
C ALA A 298 -10.18 21.06 12.01
N PRO A 299 -10.95 21.71 12.91
CA PRO A 299 -10.59 21.82 14.32
C PRO A 299 -10.26 20.46 14.97
N PRO A 300 -9.37 20.42 15.97
CA PRO A 300 -9.01 19.16 16.62
C PRO A 300 -10.20 18.56 17.36
N HIS A 301 -10.34 17.25 17.32
CA HIS A 301 -11.37 16.52 18.05
C HIS A 301 -10.76 15.75 19.22
N ALA A 302 -11.32 15.91 20.42
CA ALA A 302 -10.90 15.21 21.63
C ALA A 302 -12.13 14.81 22.44
N ASN A 303 -12.94 13.87 21.95
CA ASN A 303 -14.18 13.50 22.63
C ASN A 303 -14.19 12.05 23.11
N ARG A 304 -14.07 11.86 24.44
CA ARG A 304 -14.24 10.54 25.09
C ARG A 304 -15.67 9.97 24.97
N THR A 305 -16.68 10.82 24.71
CA THR A 305 -18.09 10.41 24.59
C THR A 305 -18.53 10.07 23.17
N HIS A 306 -17.88 10.62 22.12
CA HIS A 306 -18.23 10.36 20.71
C HIS A 306 -17.20 9.48 19.98
N GLY A 307 -16.13 9.07 20.66
CA GLY A 307 -15.01 8.32 20.06
C GLY A 307 -13.97 9.21 19.40
N ALA A 308 -12.90 8.58 18.91
CA ALA A 308 -11.92 9.22 18.04
C ALA A 308 -12.26 8.87 16.58
N TYR A 309 -12.41 9.88 15.72
CA TYR A 309 -12.45 9.66 14.28
C TYR A 309 -11.02 9.65 13.80
N ASP A 310 -10.57 8.47 13.39
CA ASP A 310 -9.25 8.26 12.83
C ASP A 310 -9.38 7.66 11.43
N ALA A 311 -8.31 7.76 10.65
CA ALA A 311 -8.27 7.60 9.20
C ALA A 311 -8.97 8.71 8.41
N CYS A 312 -8.70 8.69 7.11
CA CYS A 312 -9.17 9.69 6.18
C CYS A 312 -9.21 9.10 4.76
N THR A 313 -9.88 9.81 3.86
CA THR A 313 -9.77 9.56 2.43
C THR A 313 -9.65 10.88 1.69
N VAL A 314 -8.81 10.93 0.66
CA VAL A 314 -8.69 12.04 -0.29
C VAL A 314 -9.38 11.67 -1.60
#